data_AF-A0A9P4GZ89-F1
#
_entry.id   AF-A0A9P4GZ89-F1
#
_cell.length_a   1.000
_cell.length_b   1.000
_cell.length_c   1.000
_cell.angle_alpha   90.00
_cell.angle_beta   90.00
_cell.angle_gamma   90.00
#
_symmetry.space_group_name_H-M   'P 1'
#
loop_
_entity.id
_entity.type
_entity.pdbx_description
1 polymer ?
#
loop_
_entity_poly.entity_id
_entity_poly.type
_entity_poly.pdbx_seq_one_letter_code
_entity_poly.pdbx_strand_id
1 'polypeptide(L)'
;MAGRDCRRATKAMVKITEVFQGIANRIVALAERVLERESAASQQSLSRPTTAIPSTPPLGTSASSMPPQFTSPRQDRYSASVASSPTRIITPVSSFLSAKKVDPDGFPRVSRDVMKAKSLIEIVGQESFFVELHTIFCGLLHSLIKQYG
;
A
#
# COMPACT_ATOMS: atom_id res chain seq x y z
N MET A 1 16.22 -37.20 -3.03
CA MET A 1 17.14 -36.14 -2.55
C MET A 1 17.25 -36.22 -1.02
N ALA A 2 18.04 -37.16 -0.49
CA ALA A 2 18.20 -37.35 0.96
C ALA A 2 19.66 -37.69 1.28
N GLY A 3 20.50 -36.65 1.36
CA GLY A 3 21.94 -36.78 1.61
C GLY A 3 22.32 -36.53 3.07
N ARG A 4 23.62 -36.63 3.36
CA ARG A 4 24.25 -36.28 4.65
C ARG A 4 23.83 -34.88 5.13
N ASP A 5 23.69 -33.96 4.18
CA ASP A 5 23.33 -32.55 4.41
C ASP A 5 21.90 -32.34 4.87
N CYS A 6 20.97 -33.25 4.55
CA CYS A 6 19.60 -33.16 5.05
C CYS A 6 19.58 -33.26 6.58
N ARG A 7 20.37 -34.15 7.17
CA ARG A 7 20.49 -34.28 8.64
C ARG A 7 21.16 -33.05 9.28
N ARG A 8 22.12 -32.42 8.59
CA ARG A 8 22.77 -31.16 9.04
C ARG A 8 21.76 -30.00 9.03
N ALA A 9 21.04 -29.83 7.93
CA ALA A 9 19.98 -28.83 7.78
C ALA A 9 18.87 -28.99 8.83
N THR A 10 18.39 -30.23 9.08
CA THR A 10 17.38 -30.47 10.13
C THR A 10 17.89 -30.10 11.53
N LYS A 11 19.16 -30.40 11.85
CA LYS A 11 19.77 -30.01 13.14
C LYS A 11 19.96 -28.49 13.28
N ALA A 12 20.28 -27.80 12.20
CA ALA A 12 20.43 -26.35 12.15
C ALA A 12 19.09 -25.59 12.11
N MET A 13 18.00 -26.26 11.72
CA MET A 13 16.69 -25.63 11.43
C MET A 13 16.18 -24.75 12.58
N VAL A 14 16.29 -25.20 13.84
CA VAL A 14 15.85 -24.42 15.00
C VAL A 14 16.59 -23.07 15.06
N LYS A 15 17.91 -23.08 14.93
CA LYS A 15 18.75 -21.87 14.96
C LYS A 15 18.49 -20.95 13.78
N ILE A 16 18.22 -21.53 12.60
CA ILE A 16 17.82 -20.78 11.41
C ILE A 16 16.49 -20.06 11.67
N THR A 17 15.46 -20.78 12.10
CA THR A 17 14.12 -20.23 12.37
C THR A 17 14.15 -19.13 13.42
N GLU A 18 14.89 -19.28 14.52
CA GLU A 18 15.08 -18.23 15.53
C GLU A 18 15.59 -16.92 14.93
N VAL A 19 16.63 -16.99 14.07
CA VAL A 19 17.23 -15.79 13.47
C VAL A 19 16.29 -15.17 12.43
N PHE A 20 15.63 -15.98 11.60
CA PHE A 20 14.63 -15.48 10.64
C PHE A 20 13.40 -14.88 11.34
N GLN A 21 12.95 -15.43 12.48
CA GLN A 21 11.90 -14.86 13.32
C GLN A 21 12.33 -13.50 13.89
N GLY A 22 13.57 -13.37 14.36
CA GLY A 22 14.15 -12.08 14.79
C GLY A 22 14.17 -11.03 13.67
N ILE A 23 14.56 -11.43 12.45
CA ILE A 23 14.54 -10.56 11.26
C ILE A 23 13.09 -10.16 10.91
N ALA A 24 12.14 -11.09 10.92
CA ALA A 24 10.74 -10.80 10.62
C ALA A 24 10.12 -9.82 11.63
N ASN A 25 10.32 -10.06 12.93
CA ASN A 25 9.87 -9.15 14.00
C ASN A 25 10.48 -7.76 13.86
N ARG A 26 11.76 -7.66 13.48
CA ARG A 26 12.42 -6.39 13.18
C ARG A 26 11.76 -5.68 12.00
N ILE A 27 11.48 -6.39 10.89
CA ILE A 27 10.81 -5.80 9.71
C ILE A 27 9.43 -5.25 10.08
N VAL A 28 8.63 -6.02 10.83
CA VAL A 28 7.30 -5.59 11.29
C VAL A 28 7.40 -4.32 12.13
N ALA A 29 8.23 -4.29 13.17
CA ALA A 29 8.39 -3.12 14.04
C ALA A 29 8.94 -1.88 13.30
N LEU A 30 9.76 -2.06 12.25
CA LEU A 30 10.21 -0.94 11.42
C LEU A 30 9.09 -0.44 10.50
N ALA A 31 8.32 -1.33 9.89
CA ALA A 31 7.20 -1.00 9.01
C ALA A 31 6.05 -0.31 9.76
N GLU A 32 5.74 -0.74 10.99
CA GLU A 32 4.74 -0.11 11.86
C GLU A 32 5.10 1.37 12.14
N ARG A 33 6.35 1.66 12.50
CA ARG A 33 6.82 3.04 12.72
C ARG A 33 6.78 3.92 11.47
N VAL A 34 6.96 3.34 10.28
CA VAL A 34 6.80 4.07 9.01
C VAL A 34 5.32 4.35 8.74
N LEU A 35 4.45 3.36 8.93
CA LEU A 35 3.01 3.49 8.73
C LEU A 35 2.39 4.54 9.66
N GLU A 36 2.81 4.58 10.94
CA GLU A 36 2.44 5.63 11.89
C GLU A 36 2.86 7.03 11.40
N ARG A 37 4.11 7.18 10.95
CA ARG A 37 4.64 8.46 10.43
C ARG A 37 3.90 8.92 9.17
N GLU A 38 3.65 8.03 8.22
CA GLU A 38 2.89 8.34 7.00
C GLU A 38 1.44 8.75 7.33
N SER A 39 0.82 8.08 8.33
CA SER A 39 -0.52 8.40 8.80
C SER A 39 -0.60 9.79 9.45
N ALA A 40 0.36 10.12 10.32
CA ALA A 40 0.43 11.44 10.96
C ALA A 40 0.68 12.56 9.94
N ALA A 41 1.60 12.37 8.99
CA ALA A 41 1.86 13.33 7.92
C ALA A 41 0.63 13.58 7.04
N SER A 42 -0.15 12.53 6.77
CA SER A 42 -1.40 12.61 5.98
C SER A 42 -2.54 13.32 6.75
N GLN A 43 -2.57 13.23 8.08
CA GLN A 43 -3.52 14.00 8.91
C GLN A 43 -3.12 15.48 9.00
N GLN A 44 -1.82 15.78 9.04
CA GLN A 44 -1.30 17.15 9.13
C GLN A 44 -1.49 17.93 7.82
N SER A 45 -1.47 17.27 6.66
CA SER A 45 -1.76 17.91 5.37
C SER A 45 -3.25 18.26 5.19
N LEU A 46 -4.17 17.51 5.81
CA LEU A 46 -5.61 17.79 5.80
C LEU A 46 -6.04 18.90 6.77
N SER A 47 -5.23 19.21 7.78
CA SER A 47 -5.60 20.10 8.89
C SER A 47 -4.98 21.51 8.81
N ARG A 48 -4.27 21.84 7.71
CA ARG A 48 -3.84 23.22 7.44
C ARG A 48 -5.00 24.05 6.90
N PRO A 49 -5.47 25.11 7.60
CA PRO A 49 -6.47 26.00 7.05
C PRO A 49 -5.87 26.82 5.91
N THR A 50 -6.39 26.65 4.69
CA THR A 50 -6.23 27.65 3.64
C THR A 50 -7.16 28.81 3.98
N THR A 51 -6.64 29.82 4.66
CA THR A 51 -7.42 31.01 5.04
C THR A 51 -6.57 32.27 4.93
N ALA A 52 -6.57 32.88 3.73
CA ALA A 52 -6.44 34.33 3.52
C ALA A 52 -6.55 34.71 2.02
N ILE A 53 -7.77 34.92 1.53
CA ILE A 53 -8.05 35.94 0.49
C ILE A 53 -9.35 36.61 0.93
N PRO A 54 -9.34 37.93 1.22
CA PRO A 54 -10.31 38.79 0.52
C PRO A 54 -9.87 40.27 0.35
N SER A 55 -9.97 40.81 -0.87
CA SER A 55 -10.37 42.21 -1.18
C SER A 55 -10.44 42.41 -2.70
N THR A 56 -11.27 43.35 -3.17
CA THR A 56 -11.92 43.32 -4.50
C THR A 56 -11.56 44.53 -5.41
N PRO A 57 -12.37 45.05 -6.38
CA PRO A 57 -11.94 45.22 -7.77
C PRO A 57 -11.96 46.70 -8.23
N PRO A 58 -11.91 47.07 -9.55
CA PRO A 58 -12.97 46.85 -10.57
C PRO A 58 -12.34 46.29 -11.89
N LEU A 59 -12.86 46.36 -13.12
CA LEU A 59 -14.06 46.94 -13.77
C LEU A 59 -14.40 46.13 -15.06
N GLY A 60 -15.65 46.15 -15.53
CA GLY A 60 -16.05 45.58 -16.84
C GLY A 60 -17.56 45.36 -16.96
N THR A 61 -18.18 45.66 -18.11
CA THR A 61 -19.62 46.03 -18.17
C THR A 61 -20.38 45.32 -19.30
N SER A 62 -21.61 44.84 -19.00
CA SER A 62 -22.71 44.50 -19.94
C SER A 62 -22.53 43.30 -20.90
N ALA A 63 -23.57 42.59 -21.39
CA ALA A 63 -25.02 42.54 -21.10
C ALA A 63 -25.70 41.30 -21.75
N SER A 64 -26.90 40.92 -21.27
CA SER A 64 -28.01 40.17 -21.98
C SER A 64 -27.71 38.76 -22.57
N SER A 65 -28.61 37.77 -22.71
CA SER A 65 -30.08 37.62 -22.56
C SER A 65 -30.46 36.14 -22.31
N MET A 66 -31.71 35.83 -21.97
CA MET A 66 -32.33 34.48 -21.96
C MET A 66 -33.52 34.41 -22.96
N PRO A 67 -34.32 33.31 -23.05
CA PRO A 67 -34.07 31.97 -23.60
C PRO A 67 -35.04 31.68 -24.79
N PRO A 68 -35.29 30.41 -25.24
CA PRO A 68 -36.45 29.66 -24.71
C PRO A 68 -36.31 28.11 -24.66
N GLN A 69 -37.39 27.43 -24.23
CA GLN A 69 -37.49 25.99 -23.88
C GLN A 69 -37.81 25.06 -25.08
N PHE A 70 -37.52 23.76 -24.96
CA PHE A 70 -38.30 22.67 -25.58
C PHE A 70 -38.28 21.35 -24.76
N THR A 71 -39.23 20.48 -25.05
CA THR A 71 -39.88 19.42 -24.23
C THR A 71 -39.15 18.06 -24.05
N SER A 72 -39.53 17.35 -22.97
CA SER A 72 -39.56 15.87 -22.69
C SER A 72 -39.56 14.89 -23.89
N PRO A 73 -39.19 13.57 -23.76
CA PRO A 73 -39.52 12.72 -22.59
C PRO A 73 -38.57 11.58 -22.13
N ARG A 74 -38.66 11.29 -20.82
CA ARG A 74 -38.74 9.96 -20.15
C ARG A 74 -37.83 8.80 -20.60
N GLN A 75 -36.94 8.37 -19.69
CA GLN A 75 -36.66 6.93 -19.53
C GLN A 75 -36.49 6.56 -18.05
N ASP A 76 -37.34 5.65 -17.57
CA ASP A 76 -37.35 5.17 -16.19
C ASP A 76 -36.12 4.28 -15.91
N ARG A 77 -35.19 4.74 -15.06
CA ARG A 77 -34.21 3.88 -14.39
C ARG A 77 -34.30 4.05 -12.88
N TYR A 78 -34.86 3.01 -12.26
CA TYR A 78 -34.87 2.78 -10.81
C TYR A 78 -33.46 2.95 -10.22
N SER A 79 -33.19 4.16 -9.74
CA SER A 79 -31.94 4.51 -9.06
C SER A 79 -32.15 4.29 -7.57
N ALA A 80 -32.13 3.01 -7.17
CA ALA A 80 -32.14 2.62 -5.77
C ALA A 80 -30.85 3.16 -5.10
N SER A 81 -30.97 4.32 -4.47
CA SER A 81 -29.89 4.96 -3.73
C SER A 81 -29.63 4.19 -2.45
N VAL A 82 -28.84 3.12 -2.53
CA VAL A 82 -28.25 2.49 -1.35
C VAL A 82 -26.97 3.25 -1.03
N ALA A 83 -27.08 4.21 -0.13
CA ALA A 83 -25.92 4.87 0.46
C ALA A 83 -25.18 3.87 1.36
N SER A 84 -24.24 3.11 0.79
CA SER A 84 -23.27 2.33 1.55
C SER A 84 -21.96 3.09 1.65
N SER A 85 -21.49 3.30 2.89
CA SER A 85 -20.14 3.78 3.17
C SER A 85 -19.09 2.89 2.47
N PRO A 86 -17.91 3.43 2.08
CA PRO A 86 -16.88 2.63 1.44
C PRO A 86 -16.18 1.72 2.47
N THR A 87 -16.86 0.63 2.85
CA THR A 87 -16.23 -0.57 3.40
C THR A 87 -15.29 -1.10 2.34
N ARG A 88 -14.01 -0.72 2.46
CA ARG A 88 -12.94 -1.16 1.54
C ARG A 88 -12.97 -2.68 1.44
N ILE A 89 -13.44 -3.20 0.31
CA ILE A 89 -13.48 -4.64 0.03
C ILE A 89 -12.03 -5.08 -0.14
N ILE A 90 -11.44 -5.58 0.95
CA ILE A 90 -10.08 -6.11 0.94
C ILE A 90 -10.11 -7.36 0.06
N THR A 91 -9.52 -7.25 -1.12
CA THR A 91 -9.30 -8.39 -1.99
C THR A 91 -8.33 -9.34 -1.28
N PRO A 92 -8.67 -10.64 -1.12
CA PRO A 92 -7.76 -11.58 -0.48
C PRO A 92 -6.47 -11.70 -1.30
N VAL A 93 -5.36 -12.07 -0.64
CA VAL A 93 -4.01 -12.11 -1.24
C VAL A 93 -3.95 -12.91 -2.56
N SER A 94 -4.81 -13.93 -2.73
CA SER A 94 -4.95 -14.70 -3.97
C SER A 94 -5.38 -13.87 -5.20
N SER A 95 -6.01 -12.71 -5.01
CA SER A 95 -6.45 -11.82 -6.11
C SER A 95 -5.29 -11.08 -6.77
N PHE A 96 -4.11 -10.97 -6.13
CA PHE A 96 -2.92 -10.36 -6.74
C PHE A 96 -2.30 -11.24 -7.85
N LEU A 97 -2.43 -12.57 -7.75
CA LEU A 97 -1.89 -13.51 -8.75
C LEU A 97 -2.83 -13.71 -9.94
N SER A 98 -4.13 -13.52 -9.73
CA SER A 98 -5.12 -13.44 -10.81
C SER A 98 -5.12 -12.03 -11.41
N ALA A 99 -4.26 -11.78 -12.39
CA ALA A 99 -4.16 -10.52 -13.14
C ALA A 99 -5.38 -10.23 -14.04
N LYS A 100 -6.61 -10.32 -13.48
CA LYS A 100 -7.85 -9.89 -14.10
C LYS A 100 -7.87 -8.36 -14.12
N LYS A 101 -7.90 -7.79 -15.32
CA LYS A 101 -7.92 -6.34 -15.60
C LYS A 101 -9.22 -5.64 -15.14
N VAL A 102 -10.23 -6.42 -14.77
CA VAL A 102 -11.60 -6.00 -14.48
C VAL A 102 -12.09 -6.75 -13.24
N ASP A 103 -12.77 -6.07 -12.34
CA ASP A 103 -13.45 -6.69 -11.20
C ASP A 103 -14.70 -7.46 -11.64
N PRO A 104 -15.25 -8.39 -10.82
CA PRO A 104 -16.44 -9.17 -11.18
C PRO A 104 -17.72 -8.33 -11.36
N ASP A 105 -17.69 -7.05 -11.01
CA ASP A 105 -18.74 -6.04 -11.23
C ASP A 105 -18.65 -5.34 -12.60
N GLY A 106 -17.60 -5.61 -13.38
CA GLY A 106 -17.36 -5.02 -14.69
C GLY A 106 -16.57 -3.71 -14.70
N PHE A 107 -16.17 -3.17 -13.53
CA PHE A 107 -15.37 -1.95 -13.48
C PHE A 107 -13.87 -2.25 -13.71
N PRO A 108 -13.16 -1.40 -14.48
CA PRO A 108 -11.70 -1.50 -14.59
C PRO A 108 -11.07 -1.33 -13.21
N ARG A 109 -10.23 -2.29 -12.80
CA ARG A 109 -9.42 -2.13 -11.59
C ARG A 109 -8.60 -0.84 -11.71
N VAL A 110 -8.64 -0.02 -10.65
CA VAL A 110 -8.02 1.31 -10.60
C VAL A 110 -6.60 1.24 -11.14
N SER A 111 -6.22 2.21 -11.98
CA SER A 111 -5.03 2.15 -12.82
C SER A 111 -3.77 1.72 -12.06
N ARG A 112 -2.97 0.86 -12.70
CA ARG A 112 -1.80 0.16 -12.15
C ARG A 112 -0.80 1.07 -11.41
N ASP A 113 -0.71 2.35 -11.75
CA ASP A 113 0.12 3.34 -11.06
C ASP A 113 -0.29 3.55 -9.59
N VAL A 114 -1.57 3.45 -9.24
CA VAL A 114 -2.07 3.56 -7.86
C VAL A 114 -1.69 2.33 -7.02
N MET A 115 -1.26 1.23 -7.66
CA MET A 115 -0.93 -0.04 -7.02
C MET A 115 0.53 -0.47 -7.25
N LYS A 116 1.47 0.48 -7.43
CA LYS A 116 2.91 0.16 -7.39
C LYS A 116 3.27 -0.39 -6.01
N ALA A 117 3.71 -1.64 -5.95
CA ALA A 117 4.20 -2.25 -4.72
C ALA A 117 5.42 -1.48 -4.20
N LYS A 118 5.39 -1.06 -2.93
CA LYS A 118 6.54 -0.44 -2.25
C LYS A 118 7.68 -1.46 -2.13
N SER A 119 8.91 -1.00 -2.31
CA SER A 119 10.13 -1.78 -2.04
C SER A 119 10.32 -1.99 -0.54
N LEU A 120 11.05 -3.03 -0.13
CA LEU A 120 11.26 -3.32 1.30
C LEU A 120 11.95 -2.16 2.03
N ILE A 121 12.89 -1.46 1.38
CA ILE A 121 13.53 -0.25 1.95
C ILE A 121 12.55 0.92 2.15
N GLU A 122 11.50 1.03 1.33
CA GLU A 122 10.45 2.04 1.44
C GLU A 122 9.46 1.67 2.55
N ILE A 123 9.09 0.38 2.65
CA ILE A 123 8.23 -0.16 3.71
C ILE A 123 8.89 0.00 5.09
N VAL A 124 10.18 -0.32 5.18
CA VAL A 124 10.98 -0.28 6.42
C VAL A 124 11.48 1.14 6.74
N GLY A 125 11.50 2.03 5.74
CA GLY A 125 11.96 3.42 5.89
C GLY A 125 13.46 3.54 6.15
N GLN A 126 14.26 2.62 5.61
CA GLN A 126 15.69 2.50 5.90
C GLN A 126 16.46 2.04 4.65
N GLU A 127 17.23 2.94 4.04
CA GLU A 127 17.99 2.66 2.81
C GLU A 127 19.13 1.66 3.03
N SER A 128 19.79 1.68 4.19
CA SER A 128 20.86 0.74 4.56
C SER A 128 20.38 -0.68 4.87
N PHE A 129 19.06 -0.94 4.88
CA PHE A 129 18.49 -2.16 5.42
C PHE A 129 19.06 -3.45 4.80
N PHE A 130 19.27 -3.47 3.48
CA PHE A 130 19.84 -4.64 2.82
C PHE A 130 21.30 -4.92 3.19
N VAL A 131 22.09 -3.89 3.52
CA VAL A 131 23.48 -4.06 3.97
C VAL A 131 23.50 -4.73 5.35
N GLU A 132 22.66 -4.26 6.27
CA GLU A 132 22.51 -4.86 7.60
C GLU A 132 21.92 -6.28 7.54
N LEU A 133 20.92 -6.50 6.68
CA LEU A 133 20.37 -7.83 6.46
C LEU A 133 21.42 -8.80 5.91
N HIS A 134 22.29 -8.33 5.00
CA HIS A 134 23.41 -9.11 4.49
C HIS A 134 24.44 -9.45 5.57
N THR A 135 24.80 -8.51 6.47
CA THR A 135 25.73 -8.82 7.57
C THR A 135 25.13 -9.84 8.54
N ILE A 136 23.82 -9.78 8.81
CA ILE A 136 23.11 -10.82 9.60
C ILE A 136 23.18 -12.18 8.90
N PHE A 137 22.96 -12.25 7.59
CA PHE A 137 23.06 -13.52 6.84
C PHE A 137 24.48 -14.09 6.80
N CYS A 138 25.52 -13.26 6.61
CA CYS A 138 26.90 -13.71 6.68
C CYS A 138 27.26 -14.22 8.09
N GLY A 139 26.82 -13.51 9.14
CA GLY A 139 27.01 -13.93 10.53
C GLY A 139 26.33 -15.26 10.85
N LEU A 140 25.08 -15.44 10.40
CA LEU A 140 24.35 -16.70 10.51
C LEU A 140 25.09 -17.83 9.78
N LEU A 141 25.47 -17.64 8.51
CA LEU A 141 26.17 -18.65 7.73
C LEU A 141 27.49 -19.07 8.37
N HIS A 142 28.30 -18.11 8.85
CA HIS A 142 29.53 -18.39 9.56
C HIS A 142 29.29 -19.16 10.87
N SER A 143 28.25 -18.81 11.64
CA SER A 143 27.88 -19.55 12.85
C SER A 143 27.42 -20.99 12.53
N LEU A 144 26.66 -21.17 11.44
CA LEU A 144 26.19 -22.48 11.01
C LEU A 144 27.33 -23.38 10.53
N ILE A 145 28.29 -22.84 9.78
CA ILE A 145 29.51 -23.56 9.38
C ILE A 145 30.34 -23.92 10.63
N LYS A 146 30.46 -23.01 11.61
CA LYS A 146 31.22 -23.29 12.84
C LYS A 146 30.58 -24.38 13.72
N GLN A 147 29.26 -24.50 13.75
CA GLN A 147 28.53 -25.42 14.64
C GLN A 147 28.06 -26.72 13.99
N TYR A 148 27.82 -26.71 12.67
CA TYR A 148 27.25 -27.84 11.91
C TYR A 148 28.05 -28.18 10.63
N GLY A 149 29.20 -27.52 10.43
CA GLY A 149 30.17 -27.73 9.34
C GLY A 149 30.50 -29.19 9.09
#